data_AF-A0A969ET89-F1
#
_entry.id   AF-A0A969ET89-F1
#
_cell.length_a   1.000
_cell.length_b   1.000
_cell.length_c   1.000
_cell.angle_alpha   90.00
_cell.angle_beta   90.00
_cell.angle_gamma   90.00
#
_symmetry.space_group_name_H-M   'P 1'
#
loop_
_entity.id
_entity.type
_entity.pdbx_description
1 polymer ?
#
loop_
_entity_poly.entity_id
_entity_poly.type
_entity_poly.pdbx_seq_one_letter_code
_entity_poly.pdbx_strand_id
1 'polypeptide(L)'
;MGVAISSGQLNRLLIHGHEPFHAEKAEVLRTGLAVSSHINVDDTGARHQGQNGYCTHIGNEWFAWFSSTEIKGRINFLEVAGG
;
A
#
# COMPACT_ATOMS: atom_id res chain seq x y z
N MET A 1 21.09 -29.06 3.75
CA MET A 1 19.76 -29.67 3.58
C MET A 1 18.79 -28.58 3.19
N GLY A 2 18.02 -28.76 2.10
CA GLY A 2 17.06 -27.76 1.62
C GLY A 2 15.64 -28.10 2.05
N VAL A 3 14.81 -27.08 2.25
CA VAL A 3 13.37 -27.25 2.46
C VAL A 3 12.71 -27.33 1.08
N ALA A 4 11.99 -28.42 0.80
CA ALA A 4 11.17 -28.52 -0.40
C ALA A 4 9.88 -27.71 -0.19
N ILE A 5 9.77 -26.56 -0.88
CA ILE A 5 8.58 -25.71 -0.86
C ILE A 5 7.86 -25.88 -2.19
N SER A 6 6.60 -26.32 -2.14
CA SER A 6 5.75 -26.39 -3.34
C SER A 6 5.24 -25.00 -3.76
N SER A 7 4.88 -24.84 -5.04
CA SER A 7 4.26 -23.60 -5.53
C SER A 7 3.00 -23.20 -4.76
N GLY A 8 2.21 -24.18 -4.27
CA GLY A 8 1.04 -23.92 -3.44
C GLY A 8 1.39 -23.40 -2.04
N GLN A 9 2.48 -23.87 -1.44
CA GLN A 9 2.96 -23.34 -0.16
C GLN A 9 3.56 -21.94 -0.32
N LEU A 10 4.27 -21.70 -1.42
CA LEU A 10 4.76 -20.37 -1.77
C LEU A 10 3.60 -19.39 -1.99
N ASN A 11 2.58 -19.77 -2.76
CA ASN A 11 1.37 -18.98 -2.95
C ASN A 11 0.67 -18.68 -1.62
N ARG A 12 0.60 -19.67 -0.72
CA ARG A 12 0.00 -19.49 0.60
C ARG A 12 0.74 -18.41 1.40
N LEU A 13 2.07 -18.46 1.41
CA LEU A 13 2.91 -17.49 2.11
C LEU A 13 2.78 -16.08 1.52
N LEU A 14 2.64 -15.99 0.20
CA LEU A 14 2.59 -14.72 -0.53
C LEU A 14 1.24 -14.02 -0.49
N ILE A 15 0.13 -14.72 -0.20
CA ILE A 15 -1.22 -14.16 -0.39
C ILE A 15 -2.07 -14.22 0.89
N HIS A 16 -1.72 -15.05 1.88
CA HIS A 16 -2.55 -15.25 3.07
C HIS A 16 -1.87 -14.77 4.35
N GLY A 17 -2.69 -14.41 5.35
CA GLY A 17 -2.22 -14.01 6.69
C GLY A 17 -1.66 -12.59 6.74
N HIS A 18 -2.07 -11.74 5.79
CA HIS A 18 -1.60 -10.36 5.69
C HIS A 18 -2.54 -9.36 6.35
N GLU A 19 -3.66 -9.82 6.90
CA GLU A 19 -4.64 -8.99 7.61
C GLU A 19 -4.00 -8.15 8.73
N PRO A 20 -3.09 -8.69 9.57
CA PRO A 20 -2.39 -7.88 10.57
C PRO A 20 -1.52 -6.78 9.94
N PHE A 21 -0.83 -7.08 8.83
CA PHE A 21 -0.02 -6.08 8.11
C PHE A 21 -0.88 -5.02 7.44
N HIS A 22 -2.06 -5.37 6.94
CA HIS A 22 -3.03 -4.40 6.43
C HIS A 22 -3.56 -3.48 7.53
N ALA A 23 -3.83 -4.02 8.73
CA ALA A 23 -4.24 -3.24 9.88
C ALA A 23 -3.13 -2.28 10.35
N GLU A 24 -1.89 -2.77 10.49
CA GLU A 24 -0.72 -1.95 10.82
C GLU A 24 -0.50 -0.85 9.79
N LYS A 25 -0.55 -1.18 8.49
CA LYS A 25 -0.44 -0.21 7.40
C LYS A 25 -1.50 0.90 7.50
N ALA A 26 -2.74 0.56 7.85
CA ALA A 26 -3.80 1.55 8.03
C ALA A 26 -3.54 2.45 9.26
N GLU A 27 -3.03 1.88 10.35
CA GLU A 27 -2.68 2.63 11.56
C GLU A 27 -1.50 3.57 11.35
N VAL A 28 -0.47 3.14 10.61
CA VAL A 28 0.68 3.98 10.25
C VAL A 28 0.21 5.21 9.48
N LEU A 29 -0.68 5.03 8.51
CA LEU A 29 -1.23 6.16 7.74
C LEU A 29 -2.05 7.09 8.62
N ARG A 30 -2.98 6.55 9.42
CA ARG A 30 -3.81 7.35 10.34
C ARG A 30 -2.95 8.18 11.29
N THR A 31 -1.95 7.54 11.90
CA THR A 31 -1.06 8.20 12.86
C THR A 31 -0.17 9.22 12.16
N GLY A 32 0.43 8.85 11.03
CA GLY A 32 1.26 9.72 10.21
C GLY A 32 0.52 10.99 9.79
N LEU A 33 -0.73 10.88 9.33
CA LEU A 33 -1.58 12.02 8.99
C LEU A 33 -1.93 12.89 10.21
N ALA A 34 -2.16 12.28 11.38
CA ALA A 34 -2.55 13.00 12.59
C ALA A 34 -1.40 13.81 13.22
N VAL A 35 -0.16 13.32 13.12
CA VAL A 35 1.00 13.92 13.82
C VAL A 35 1.86 14.80 12.92
N SER A 36 1.73 14.66 11.60
CA SER A 36 2.59 15.37 10.66
C SER A 36 2.06 16.76 10.34
N SER A 37 2.92 17.77 10.44
CA SER A 37 2.62 19.13 10.00
C SER A 37 2.61 19.28 8.47
N HIS A 38 3.27 18.37 7.76
CA HIS A 38 3.27 18.27 6.30
C HIS A 38 3.42 16.82 5.83
N ILE A 39 2.91 16.54 4.63
CA ILE A 39 3.06 15.25 3.95
C ILE A 39 3.33 15.49 2.46
N ASN A 40 4.04 14.57 1.83
CA ASN A 40 4.22 14.48 0.39
C ASN A 40 3.35 13.36 -0.16
N VAL A 41 2.77 13.60 -1.33
CA VAL A 41 1.97 12.62 -2.07
C VAL A 41 2.49 12.54 -3.50
N ASP A 42 2.79 11.33 -3.97
CA ASP A 42 3.22 11.06 -5.35
C ASP A 42 2.44 9.89 -5.93
N ASP A 43 2.07 9.97 -7.21
CA ASP A 43 1.42 8.87 -7.94
C ASP A 43 2.36 8.36 -9.03
N THR A 44 2.98 7.20 -8.79
CA THR A 44 3.83 6.52 -9.77
C THR A 44 3.01 5.51 -10.57
N GLY A 45 3.09 5.54 -11.91
CA GLY A 45 2.39 4.58 -12.77
C GLY A 45 2.87 3.13 -12.55
N ALA A 46 1.94 2.23 -12.26
CA ALA A 46 2.17 0.80 -12.07
C ALA A 46 1.40 0.00 -13.12
N ARG A 47 1.99 -0.18 -14.32
CA ARG A 47 1.32 -0.91 -15.41
C ARG A 47 1.32 -2.41 -15.14
N HIS A 48 0.15 -3.02 -15.15
CA HIS A 48 -0.03 -4.46 -15.03
C HIS A 48 -0.86 -4.98 -16.21
N GLN A 49 -0.32 -5.92 -16.99
CA GLN A 49 -1.01 -6.57 -18.12
C GLN A 49 -1.69 -5.61 -19.13
N GLY A 50 -1.09 -4.43 -19.38
CA GLY A 50 -1.64 -3.44 -20.31
C GLY A 50 -2.68 -2.48 -19.72
N GLN A 51 -3.08 -2.69 -18.47
CA GLN A 51 -3.92 -1.76 -17.71
C GLN A 51 -3.04 -0.79 -16.90
N ASN A 52 -3.44 0.48 -16.86
CA ASN A 52 -2.72 1.50 -16.11
C ASN A 52 -3.16 1.45 -14.63
N GLY A 53 -2.35 0.83 -13.77
CA GLY A 53 -2.45 1.02 -12.32
C GLY A 53 -1.66 2.25 -11.87
N TYR A 54 -1.95 2.72 -10.66
CA TYR A 54 -1.23 3.81 -10.01
C TYR A 54 -0.81 3.36 -8.62
N CYS A 55 0.43 3.63 -8.26
CA CYS A 55 0.94 3.47 -6.90
C CYS A 55 1.01 4.86 -6.27
N THR A 56 0.14 5.11 -5.31
CA THR A 56 0.16 6.31 -4.49
C THR A 56 1.14 6.10 -3.34
N HIS A 57 2.12 6.98 -3.24
CA HIS A 57 2.99 7.15 -2.08
C HIS A 57 2.50 8.33 -1.26
N ILE A 58 2.37 8.16 0.06
CA ILE A 58 2.09 9.21 1.04
C ILE A 58 3.15 9.11 2.13
N GLY A 59 3.84 10.20 2.46
CA GLY A 59 4.84 10.16 3.51
C GLY A 59 5.59 11.47 3.73
N ASN A 60 6.49 11.44 4.70
CA ASN A 60 7.47 12.48 5.01
C ASN A 60 8.71 11.82 5.64
N GLU A 61 9.54 12.56 6.36
CA GLU A 61 10.73 12.03 7.03
C GLU A 61 10.43 11.01 8.15
N TRP A 62 9.18 10.92 8.62
CA TRP A 62 8.75 10.06 9.73
C TRP A 62 8.08 8.76 9.28
N PHE A 63 7.43 8.75 8.10
CA PHE A 63 6.74 7.57 7.60
C PHE A 63 6.63 7.55 6.08
N ALA A 64 6.45 6.35 5.53
CA ALA A 64 6.10 6.14 4.14
C ALA A 64 4.98 5.10 4.04
N TRP A 65 3.96 5.41 3.24
CA TRP A 65 2.82 4.56 2.99
C TRP A 65 2.60 4.46 1.48
N PHE A 66 2.29 3.25 1.01
CA PHE A 66 2.10 2.97 -0.41
C PHE A 66 0.80 2.23 -0.65
N SER A 67 0.04 2.59 -1.67
CA SER A 67 -1.11 1.81 -2.13
C SER A 67 -1.19 1.77 -3.63
N SER A 68 -1.49 0.60 -4.19
CA SER A 68 -1.70 0.43 -5.62
C SER A 68 -3.20 0.32 -5.89
N THR A 69 -3.73 1.19 -6.75
CA THR A 69 -5.13 1.15 -7.19
C THR A 69 -5.20 1.05 -8.71
N GLU A 70 -6.28 0.47 -9.22
CA GLU A 70 -6.51 0.30 -10.67
C GLU A 70 -7.05 1.59 -11.35
N ILE A 71 -7.33 2.66 -10.58
CA ILE A 71 -7.99 3.87 -11.08
C ILE A 71 -7.22 5.13 -10.65
N LYS A 72 -6.89 6.00 -11.61
CA LYS A 72 -6.35 7.35 -11.34
C LYS A 72 -7.45 8.24 -10.81
N GLY A 73 -7.26 8.87 -9.66
CA GLY A 73 -8.17 9.94 -9.25
C GLY A 73 -7.73 10.60 -7.97
N ARG A 74 -7.81 11.93 -7.94
CA ARG A 74 -7.69 12.76 -6.73
C ARG A 74 -8.71 12.41 -5.63
N ILE A 75 -9.62 11.48 -5.92
CA ILE A 75 -10.59 10.87 -5.00
C ILE A 75 -9.91 9.88 -4.04
N ASN A 76 -8.81 9.22 -4.45
CA ASN A 76 -8.06 8.30 -3.59
C ASN A 76 -7.52 9.01 -2.34
N PHE A 77 -7.12 10.28 -2.47
CA PHE A 77 -6.70 11.11 -1.33
C PHE A 77 -7.85 11.40 -0.35
N LEU A 78 -9.08 11.63 -0.85
CA LEU A 78 -10.25 11.93 0.00
C LEU A 78 -10.80 10.67 0.69
N GLU A 79 -10.83 9.52 0.02
CA GLU A 79 -11.21 8.24 0.65
C GLU A 79 -10.20 7.81 1.71
N VAL A 80 -8.90 8.04 1.47
CA VAL A 80 -7.83 7.69 2.39
C VAL A 80 -7.73 8.65 3.59
N ALA A 81 -8.09 9.93 3.41
CA ALA A 81 -8.06 10.95 4.47
C ALA A 81 -9.36 11.07 5.29
N GLY A 82 -10.39 10.25 5.01
CA GLY A 82 -11.62 10.17 5.80
C GLY A 82 -12.87 10.71 5.09
N GLY A 83 -13.23 10.09 3.97
CA GLY A 83 -14.61 10.07 3.48
C GLY A 83 -15.48 9.14 4.32
#